data_AF-A0A0F9JIN9-F1
#
_entry.id   AF-A0A0F9JIN9-F1
#
_cell.length_a   1.000
_cell.length_b   1.000
_cell.length_c   1.000
_cell.angle_alpha   90.00
_cell.angle_beta   90.00
_cell.angle_gamma   90.00
#
_symmetry.space_group_name_H-M   'P 1'
#
loop_
_entity.id
_entity.type
_entity.pdbx_description
1 polymer ?
#
loop_
_entity_poly.entity_id
_entity_poly.type
_entity_poly.pdbx_seq_one_letter_code
_entity_poly.pdbx_strand_id
1 'polypeptide(L)'
;MNRLFFEVEMPFQFVLMDMSINGILVDENKLEELRIDASAKRLELQRSLYEMGDLGYSLQPDMFTGDVELVSKHKLSSNTLLKIFAKRKLVSPFMTDGGKKNNPQMSTGKETLTFLRGDKFVDQLVKFRIVDKLLNSFVEKMPDFIDDDGRVRCSFNNTVAVTGRLSSSNPNMQQNPKVNPELPFNFKEVFVAPKGKKLVAVDYSGQELRILGVVSKDEVLLDAFKTGKDLHLMTANNVFKLGIPEEVLIKTHPKHKEYREKYDHERHIGKNGYNFPIIYGTTAYGISKNNGISEQEAEKGIESFFNAYPRVRQAIRWCSQFLTKNWHVRSLTGRRRRLDPNIKRSHRQAFNFLIQSVGADMLRLATTKMRKLFIEHPEWDAKILLLVHDEIVLEIKEEYLDVAIPKIKRMAETAMNLSVDMVVDIGIGSNYSQAK
;
A
#
# COMPACT_ATOMS: atom_id res chain seq x y z
N MET A 1 13.28 0.11 27.82
CA MET A 1 11.90 -0.35 27.56
C MET A 1 10.90 0.68 28.08
N ASN A 2 11.14 1.27 29.26
CA ASN A 2 10.33 2.34 29.86
C ASN A 2 10.00 3.49 28.89
N ARG A 3 10.99 4.04 28.17
CA ARG A 3 10.77 5.18 27.28
C ARG A 3 9.71 4.94 26.18
N LEU A 4 9.80 3.82 25.47
CA LEU A 4 8.83 3.49 24.40
C LEU A 4 7.41 3.33 24.95
N PHE A 5 7.28 2.69 26.11
CA PHE A 5 5.99 2.49 26.75
C PHE A 5 5.36 3.81 27.17
N PHE A 6 6.10 4.66 27.91
CA PHE A 6 5.57 5.91 28.47
C PHE A 6 5.48 7.06 27.45
N GLU A 7 6.39 7.15 26.49
CA GLU A 7 6.42 8.27 25.53
C GLU A 7 5.68 7.99 24.22
N VAL A 8 5.48 6.71 23.85
CA VAL A 8 4.85 6.33 22.57
C VAL A 8 3.57 5.54 22.79
N GLU A 9 3.64 4.37 23.43
CA GLU A 9 2.50 3.44 23.47
C GLU A 9 1.33 3.94 24.33
N MET A 10 1.62 4.44 25.54
CA MET A 10 0.59 4.92 26.46
C MET A 10 -0.12 6.19 25.97
N PRO A 11 0.59 7.24 25.50
CA PRO A 11 -0.07 8.41 24.92
C PRO A 11 -0.89 8.06 23.67
N PHE A 12 -0.40 7.12 22.86
CA PHE A 12 -1.09 6.67 21.65
C PHE A 12 -2.41 5.94 21.95
N GLN A 13 -2.61 5.36 23.15
CA GLN A 13 -3.90 4.76 23.50
C GLN A 13 -5.05 5.77 23.46
N PHE A 14 -4.80 7.02 23.82
CA PHE A 14 -5.81 8.07 23.73
C PHE A 14 -6.16 8.42 22.29
N VAL A 15 -5.17 8.40 21.38
CA VAL A 15 -5.41 8.57 19.94
C VAL A 15 -6.28 7.42 19.41
N LEU A 16 -5.97 6.18 19.80
CA LEU A 16 -6.78 5.02 19.39
C LEU A 16 -8.22 5.12 19.89
N MET A 17 -8.41 5.55 21.14
CA MET A 17 -9.74 5.78 21.70
C MET A 17 -10.51 6.84 20.90
N ASP A 18 -9.88 7.99 20.61
CA ASP A 18 -10.51 9.04 19.81
C ASP A 18 -10.89 8.52 18.41
N MET A 19 -10.00 7.79 17.74
CA MET A 19 -10.27 7.21 16.41
C MET A 19 -11.44 6.22 16.43
N SER A 20 -11.51 5.35 17.45
CA SER A 20 -12.60 4.40 17.63
C SER A 20 -13.94 5.08 17.91
N ILE A 21 -13.95 6.24 18.56
CA ILE A 21 -15.19 7.01 18.82
C ILE A 21 -15.59 7.80 17.57
N ASN A 22 -14.62 8.43 16.90
CA ASN A 22 -14.88 9.34 15.80
C ASN A 22 -15.47 8.63 14.59
N GLY A 23 -14.85 7.55 14.11
CA GLY A 23 -15.25 6.87 12.86
C GLY A 23 -15.19 7.78 11.62
N ILE A 24 -15.36 7.22 10.43
CA ILE A 24 -15.43 7.98 9.17
C ILE A 24 -16.85 7.96 8.60
N LEU A 25 -17.36 9.10 8.14
CA LEU A 25 -18.70 9.21 7.59
C LEU A 25 -18.77 8.56 6.20
N VAL A 26 -19.84 7.80 5.96
CA VAL A 26 -20.12 7.16 4.67
C VAL A 26 -21.35 7.82 4.03
N ASP A 27 -21.25 8.07 2.73
CA ASP A 27 -22.37 8.48 1.89
C ASP A 27 -23.07 7.21 1.38
N GLU A 28 -24.15 6.83 2.05
CA GLU A 28 -24.93 5.62 1.74
C GLU A 28 -25.51 5.65 0.33
N ASN A 29 -25.92 6.82 -0.18
CA ASN A 29 -26.44 6.95 -1.53
C ASN A 29 -25.36 6.63 -2.56
N LYS A 30 -24.14 7.16 -2.38
CA LYS A 30 -23.01 6.84 -3.25
C LYS A 30 -22.58 5.38 -3.15
N LEU A 31 -22.68 4.79 -1.96
CA LEU A 31 -22.39 3.37 -1.77
C LEU A 31 -23.36 2.52 -2.60
N GLU A 32 -24.64 2.88 -2.61
CA GLU A 32 -25.68 2.19 -3.39
C GLU A 32 -25.55 2.43 -4.88
N GLU A 33 -25.27 3.67 -5.33
CA GLU A 33 -24.93 3.97 -6.72
C GLU A 33 -23.75 3.11 -7.19
N LEU A 34 -22.69 3.04 -6.38
CA LEU A 34 -21.53 2.20 -6.67
C LEU A 34 -21.90 0.70 -6.72
N ARG A 35 -22.82 0.23 -5.88
CA ARG A 35 -23.33 -1.15 -5.91
C ARG A 35 -24.01 -1.44 -7.24
N ILE A 36 -24.92 -0.58 -7.67
CA ILE A 36 -25.69 -0.74 -8.91
C ILE A 36 -24.76 -0.75 -10.12
N ASP A 37 -23.89 0.25 -10.26
CA ASP A 37 -23.00 0.37 -11.42
C ASP A 37 -21.97 -0.77 -11.47
N ALA A 38 -21.40 -1.14 -10.32
CA ALA A 38 -20.45 -2.25 -10.25
C ALA A 38 -21.13 -3.60 -10.53
N SER A 39 -22.37 -3.82 -10.07
CA SER A 39 -23.15 -5.03 -10.36
C SER A 39 -23.47 -5.16 -11.85
N ALA A 40 -23.91 -4.06 -12.49
CA ALA A 40 -24.13 -4.03 -13.94
C ALA A 40 -22.84 -4.35 -14.71
N LYS A 41 -21.71 -3.77 -14.33
CA LYS A 41 -20.42 -4.04 -14.98
C LYS A 41 -19.91 -5.45 -14.71
N ARG A 42 -20.13 -6.01 -13.51
CA ARG A 42 -19.82 -7.40 -13.17
C ARG A 42 -20.57 -8.32 -14.13
N LEU A 43 -21.86 -8.11 -14.33
CA LEU A 43 -22.69 -8.91 -15.22
C LEU A 43 -22.23 -8.82 -16.68
N GLU A 44 -21.94 -7.63 -17.18
CA GLU A 44 -21.42 -7.40 -18.55
C GLU A 44 -20.11 -8.19 -18.78
N LEU A 45 -19.14 -8.05 -17.87
CA LEU A 45 -17.87 -8.74 -17.95
C LEU A 45 -18.03 -10.25 -17.84
N GLN A 46 -18.92 -10.71 -16.96
CA GLN A 46 -19.21 -12.13 -16.79
C GLN A 46 -19.80 -12.72 -18.07
N ARG A 47 -20.81 -12.08 -18.67
CA ARG A 47 -21.41 -12.53 -19.94
C ARG A 47 -20.35 -12.68 -21.03
N SER A 48 -19.55 -11.63 -21.21
CA SER A 48 -18.47 -11.63 -22.21
C SER A 48 -17.44 -12.74 -21.98
N LEU A 49 -17.09 -13.04 -20.72
CA LEU A 49 -16.19 -14.16 -20.39
C LEU A 49 -16.80 -15.52 -20.69
N TYR A 50 -18.08 -15.71 -20.44
CA TYR A 50 -18.77 -16.98 -20.73
C TYR A 50 -18.91 -17.19 -22.24
N GLU A 51 -19.22 -16.15 -23.00
CA GLU A 51 -19.27 -16.18 -24.47
C GLU A 51 -17.89 -16.48 -25.06
N MET A 52 -16.84 -15.77 -24.60
CA MET A 52 -15.46 -16.03 -25.03
C MET A 52 -14.92 -17.40 -24.61
N GLY A 53 -15.45 -17.96 -23.52
CA GLY A 53 -15.09 -19.26 -22.99
C GLY A 53 -15.88 -20.43 -23.57
N ASP A 54 -16.90 -20.15 -24.41
CA ASP A 54 -17.88 -21.12 -24.90
C ASP A 54 -18.53 -21.90 -23.74
N LEU A 55 -18.98 -21.16 -22.72
CA LEU A 55 -19.61 -21.69 -21.52
C LEU A 55 -21.11 -21.38 -21.56
N GLY A 56 -21.95 -22.40 -21.44
CA GLY A 56 -23.40 -22.21 -21.35
C GLY A 56 -23.81 -21.46 -20.08
N TYR A 57 -24.69 -20.48 -20.22
CA TYR A 57 -25.27 -19.71 -19.12
C TYR A 57 -26.76 -19.39 -19.35
N SER A 58 -27.47 -19.06 -18.28
CA SER A 58 -28.82 -18.51 -18.31
C SER A 58 -28.89 -17.26 -17.43
N LEU A 59 -29.67 -16.27 -17.83
CA LEU A 59 -29.97 -15.10 -16.99
C LEU A 59 -31.22 -15.38 -16.17
N GLN A 60 -31.14 -15.13 -14.86
CA GLN A 60 -32.26 -15.29 -13.94
C GLN A 60 -32.37 -14.01 -13.09
N PRO A 61 -33.58 -13.51 -12.83
CA PRO A 61 -33.78 -12.46 -11.85
C PRO A 61 -33.55 -13.02 -10.44
N ASP A 62 -32.78 -12.31 -9.62
CA ASP A 62 -32.72 -12.53 -8.19
C ASP A 62 -34.00 -11.95 -7.57
N MET A 63 -34.77 -12.83 -6.92
CA MET A 63 -36.06 -12.51 -6.34
C MET A 63 -35.96 -11.63 -5.08
N PHE A 64 -34.78 -11.51 -4.47
CA PHE A 64 -34.56 -10.72 -3.26
C PHE A 64 -34.01 -9.33 -3.56
N THR A 65 -33.06 -9.24 -4.49
CA THR A 65 -32.40 -7.97 -4.85
C THR A 65 -33.05 -7.28 -6.05
N GLY A 66 -33.80 -8.03 -6.87
CA GLY A 66 -34.33 -7.55 -8.15
C GLY A 66 -33.27 -7.47 -9.26
N ASP A 67 -32.02 -7.82 -8.96
CA ASP A 67 -30.91 -7.78 -9.92
C ASP A 67 -30.97 -8.98 -10.89
N VAL A 68 -30.44 -8.82 -12.10
CA VAL A 68 -30.30 -9.95 -13.04
C VAL A 68 -28.97 -10.65 -12.81
N GLU A 69 -29.01 -11.94 -12.50
CA GLU A 69 -27.82 -12.76 -12.29
C GLU A 69 -27.54 -13.71 -13.45
N LEU A 70 -26.26 -13.95 -13.71
CA LEU A 70 -25.81 -15.00 -14.61
C LEU A 70 -25.63 -16.31 -13.83
N VAL A 71 -26.53 -17.25 -14.09
CA VAL A 71 -26.49 -18.60 -13.52
C VAL A 71 -25.86 -19.55 -14.53
N SER A 72 -24.83 -20.27 -14.09
CA SER A 72 -24.20 -21.32 -14.90
C SER A 72 -23.74 -22.50 -14.06
N LYS A 73 -23.79 -23.70 -14.67
CA LYS A 73 -23.16 -24.91 -14.14
C LYS A 73 -21.63 -24.82 -14.12
N HIS A 74 -21.05 -23.93 -14.94
CA HIS A 74 -19.62 -23.73 -15.05
C HIS A 74 -19.16 -22.51 -14.27
N LYS A 75 -18.74 -22.68 -13.02
CA LYS A 75 -18.06 -21.60 -12.29
C LYS A 75 -16.73 -21.25 -12.97
N LEU A 76 -16.34 -19.97 -12.96
CA LEU A 76 -14.99 -19.49 -13.33
C LEU A 76 -13.91 -19.90 -12.30
N SER A 77 -13.94 -21.17 -11.89
CA SER A 77 -12.98 -21.80 -11.01
C SER A 77 -11.64 -22.02 -11.70
N SER A 78 -10.59 -22.28 -10.92
CA SER A 78 -9.25 -22.57 -11.45
C SER A 78 -9.27 -23.66 -12.53
N ASN A 79 -10.05 -24.73 -12.35
CA ASN A 79 -10.12 -25.83 -13.32
C ASN A 79 -10.77 -25.41 -14.65
N THR A 80 -11.81 -24.58 -14.60
CA THR A 80 -12.48 -24.07 -15.81
C THR A 80 -11.54 -23.13 -16.57
N LEU A 81 -10.87 -22.23 -15.84
CA LEU A 81 -9.89 -21.30 -16.42
C LEU A 81 -8.72 -22.04 -17.08
N LEU A 82 -8.22 -23.11 -16.46
CA LEU A 82 -7.17 -23.94 -17.05
C LEU A 82 -7.60 -24.59 -18.36
N LYS A 83 -8.86 -25.07 -18.47
CA LYS A 83 -9.39 -25.60 -19.73
C LYS A 83 -9.47 -24.52 -20.81
N ILE A 84 -9.91 -23.32 -20.46
CA ILE A 84 -9.99 -22.19 -21.39
C ILE A 84 -8.58 -21.76 -21.85
N PHE A 85 -7.63 -21.65 -20.92
CA PHE A 85 -6.25 -21.33 -21.23
C PHE A 85 -5.60 -22.38 -22.13
N ALA A 86 -5.84 -23.68 -21.88
CA ALA A 86 -5.38 -24.75 -22.76
C ALA A 86 -5.98 -24.65 -24.17
N LYS A 87 -7.30 -24.42 -24.30
CA LYS A 87 -7.96 -24.20 -25.60
C LYS A 87 -7.37 -23.00 -26.36
N ARG A 88 -7.04 -21.93 -25.63
CA ARG A 88 -6.45 -20.68 -26.17
C ARG A 88 -4.93 -20.73 -26.34
N LYS A 89 -4.29 -21.87 -26.03
CA LYS A 89 -2.83 -22.06 -26.06
C LYS A 89 -2.07 -21.04 -25.19
N LEU A 90 -2.69 -20.61 -24.10
CA LEU A 90 -2.09 -19.72 -23.11
C LEU A 90 -1.31 -20.54 -22.10
N VAL A 91 0.01 -20.33 -22.05
CA VAL A 91 0.93 -21.06 -21.17
C VAL A 91 1.68 -20.06 -20.31
N SER A 92 1.77 -20.35 -19.02
CA SER A 92 2.50 -19.54 -18.04
C SER A 92 3.51 -20.41 -17.30
N PRO A 93 4.71 -19.88 -16.98
CA PRO A 93 5.70 -20.60 -16.19
C PRO A 93 5.31 -20.75 -14.71
N PHE A 94 4.24 -20.10 -14.25
CA PHE A 94 3.87 -20.11 -12.84
C PHE A 94 3.03 -21.32 -12.49
N MET A 95 3.59 -22.17 -11.63
CA MET A 95 2.94 -23.36 -11.10
C MET A 95 2.46 -23.11 -9.66
N THR A 96 1.38 -23.75 -9.27
CA THR A 96 0.99 -23.90 -7.86
C THR A 96 1.90 -24.91 -7.16
N ASP A 97 2.05 -24.80 -5.85
CA ASP A 97 2.85 -25.73 -5.02
C ASP A 97 2.26 -27.17 -4.96
N GLY A 98 1.30 -27.52 -5.83
CA GLY A 98 0.72 -28.86 -5.95
C GLY A 98 -0.27 -29.27 -4.86
N GLY A 99 -0.45 -28.44 -3.82
CA GLY A 99 -1.34 -28.69 -2.70
C GLY A 99 -1.05 -30.01 -1.97
N LYS A 100 -2.03 -30.56 -1.24
CA LYS A 100 -1.88 -31.86 -0.53
C LYS A 100 -1.58 -33.06 -1.44
N LYS A 101 -1.80 -32.92 -2.76
CA LYS A 101 -1.66 -34.01 -3.75
C LYS A 101 -0.36 -33.95 -4.55
N ASN A 102 0.53 -32.97 -4.28
CA ASN A 102 1.82 -32.81 -4.96
C ASN A 102 1.72 -32.85 -6.50
N ASN A 103 0.66 -32.26 -7.06
CA ASN A 103 0.46 -32.18 -8.51
C ASN A 103 0.47 -30.71 -8.96
N PRO A 104 1.63 -30.14 -9.32
CA PRO A 104 1.74 -28.75 -9.72
C PRO A 104 0.91 -28.48 -10.97
N GLN A 105 -0.10 -27.64 -10.84
CA GLN A 105 -0.88 -27.11 -11.97
C GLN A 105 -0.54 -25.66 -12.24
N MET A 106 -0.84 -25.17 -13.44
CA MET A 106 -0.60 -23.77 -13.77
C MET A 106 -1.44 -22.88 -12.85
N SER A 107 -0.80 -21.89 -12.23
CA SER A 107 -1.48 -20.95 -11.35
C SER A 107 -2.44 -20.09 -12.18
N THR A 108 -3.62 -19.80 -11.62
CA THR A 108 -4.54 -18.79 -12.19
C THR A 108 -4.49 -17.50 -11.36
N GLY A 109 -3.44 -17.31 -10.57
CA GLY A 109 -3.26 -16.16 -9.69
C GLY A 109 -2.88 -14.87 -10.43
N LYS A 110 -2.67 -13.80 -9.65
CA LYS A 110 -2.35 -12.47 -10.18
C LYS A 110 -1.13 -12.47 -11.10
N GLU A 111 -0.09 -13.22 -10.76
CA GLU A 111 1.16 -13.28 -11.52
C GLU A 111 0.94 -13.89 -12.92
N THR A 112 0.22 -15.01 -13.01
CA THR A 112 -0.14 -15.64 -14.29
C THR A 112 -0.99 -14.73 -15.15
N LEU A 113 -2.01 -14.11 -14.56
CA LEU A 113 -2.86 -13.19 -15.32
C LEU A 113 -2.10 -11.95 -15.80
N THR A 114 -1.08 -11.51 -15.07
CA THR A 114 -0.24 -10.38 -15.49
C THR A 114 0.68 -10.78 -16.65
N PHE A 115 1.26 -11.98 -16.60
CA PHE A 115 2.11 -12.51 -17.68
C PHE A 115 1.33 -12.80 -18.96
N LEU A 116 0.07 -13.24 -18.84
CA LEU A 116 -0.79 -13.57 -19.97
C LEU A 116 -1.61 -12.36 -20.48
N ARG A 117 -1.28 -11.13 -20.06
CA ARG A 117 -1.94 -9.91 -20.58
C ARG A 117 -1.75 -9.79 -22.09
N GLY A 118 -2.74 -9.18 -22.74
CA GLY A 118 -2.79 -9.04 -24.21
C GLY A 118 -3.72 -10.04 -24.89
N ASP A 119 -4.10 -11.12 -24.22
CA ASP A 119 -5.26 -11.92 -24.62
C ASP A 119 -6.56 -11.29 -24.09
N LYS A 120 -7.53 -11.09 -24.98
CA LYS A 120 -8.81 -10.42 -24.66
C LYS A 120 -9.57 -11.10 -23.51
N PHE A 121 -9.51 -12.42 -23.40
CA PHE A 121 -10.18 -13.14 -22.32
C PHE A 121 -9.47 -12.92 -20.98
N VAL A 122 -8.14 -12.93 -20.98
CA VAL A 122 -7.34 -12.66 -19.76
C VAL A 122 -7.57 -11.23 -19.27
N ASP A 123 -7.56 -10.25 -20.17
CA ASP A 123 -7.75 -8.84 -19.81
C ASP A 123 -9.14 -8.60 -19.22
N GLN A 124 -10.19 -9.19 -19.81
CA GLN A 124 -11.54 -9.15 -19.23
C GLN A 124 -11.65 -9.91 -17.91
N LEU A 125 -10.95 -11.04 -17.75
CA LEU A 125 -10.96 -11.83 -16.52
C LEU A 125 -10.33 -11.05 -15.36
N VAL A 126 -9.26 -10.29 -15.63
CA VAL A 126 -8.64 -9.40 -14.65
C VAL A 126 -9.64 -8.33 -14.20
N LYS A 127 -10.34 -7.68 -15.14
CA LYS A 127 -11.37 -6.68 -14.83
C LYS A 127 -12.49 -7.27 -13.99
N PHE A 128 -13.02 -8.42 -14.41
CA PHE A 128 -14.08 -9.14 -13.71
C PHE A 128 -13.69 -9.43 -12.26
N ARG A 129 -12.48 -9.97 -12.02
CA ARG A 129 -12.01 -10.27 -10.65
C ARG A 129 -11.83 -9.03 -9.77
N ILE A 130 -11.51 -7.89 -10.37
CA ILE A 130 -11.38 -6.62 -9.63
C ILE A 130 -12.77 -6.15 -9.19
N VAL A 131 -13.74 -6.12 -10.10
CA VAL A 131 -15.12 -5.69 -9.81
C VAL A 131 -15.81 -6.67 -8.84
N ASP A 132 -15.67 -7.98 -9.07
CA ASP A 132 -16.22 -9.02 -8.20
C ASP A 132 -15.66 -8.92 -6.77
N LYS A 133 -14.35 -8.69 -6.64
CA LYS A 133 -13.75 -8.46 -5.32
C LYS A 133 -14.25 -7.17 -4.68
N LEU A 134 -14.38 -6.08 -5.45
CA LEU A 134 -14.91 -4.80 -4.97
C LEU A 134 -16.31 -4.99 -4.35
N LEU A 135 -17.21 -5.66 -5.07
CA LEU A 135 -18.57 -5.94 -4.60
C LEU A 135 -18.58 -6.83 -3.35
N ASN A 136 -18.08 -8.06 -3.48
CA ASN A 136 -18.24 -9.10 -2.45
C ASN A 136 -17.43 -8.81 -1.17
N SER A 137 -16.29 -8.11 -1.30
CA SER A 137 -15.38 -7.87 -0.16
C SER A 137 -15.55 -6.50 0.49
N PHE A 138 -16.15 -5.54 -0.22
CA PHE A 138 -16.23 -4.16 0.26
C PHE A 138 -17.65 -3.60 0.18
N VAL A 139 -18.26 -3.51 -1.01
CA VAL A 139 -19.53 -2.80 -1.19
C VAL A 139 -20.68 -3.51 -0.48
N GLU A 140 -20.88 -4.82 -0.73
CA GLU A 140 -22.01 -5.57 -0.16
C GLU A 140 -21.95 -5.71 1.37
N LYS A 141 -20.74 -5.68 1.94
CA LYS A 141 -20.53 -5.83 3.39
C LYS A 141 -20.47 -4.50 4.13
N MET A 142 -20.29 -3.38 3.43
CA MET A 142 -20.13 -2.09 4.09
C MET A 142 -21.37 -1.70 4.92
N PRO A 143 -22.62 -1.94 4.48
CA PRO A 143 -23.80 -1.62 5.28
C PRO A 143 -23.79 -2.26 6.67
N ASP A 144 -23.26 -3.48 6.81
CA ASP A 144 -23.15 -4.17 8.11
C ASP A 144 -22.20 -3.48 9.12
N PHE A 145 -21.40 -2.51 8.65
CA PHE A 145 -20.41 -1.79 9.44
C PHE A 145 -20.75 -0.31 9.66
N ILE A 146 -21.88 0.17 9.12
CA ILE A 146 -22.34 1.55 9.30
C ILE A 146 -23.16 1.61 10.60
N ASP A 147 -22.71 2.43 11.54
CA ASP A 147 -23.43 2.71 12.77
C ASP A 147 -24.59 3.69 12.53
N ASP A 148 -25.51 3.84 13.49
CA ASP A 148 -26.70 4.71 13.40
C ASP A 148 -26.41 6.18 13.06
N ASP A 149 -25.18 6.67 13.30
CA ASP A 149 -24.74 8.02 12.95
C ASP A 149 -24.14 8.15 11.53
N GLY A 150 -24.28 7.10 10.72
CA GLY A 150 -23.76 7.02 9.35
C GLY A 150 -22.25 6.83 9.27
N ARG A 151 -21.59 6.52 10.39
CA ARG A 151 -20.12 6.40 10.46
C ARG A 151 -19.69 4.95 10.58
N VAL A 152 -18.51 4.68 10.05
CA VAL A 152 -17.85 3.37 10.16
C VAL A 152 -16.73 3.47 11.18
N ARG A 153 -16.79 2.60 12.20
CA ARG A 153 -15.79 2.49 13.27
C ARG A 153 -15.10 1.13 13.19
N CYS A 154 -13.84 1.12 12.76
CA CYS A 154 -13.08 -0.13 12.72
C CYS A 154 -12.38 -0.44 14.05
N SER A 155 -12.17 -1.73 14.32
CA SER A 155 -11.37 -2.19 15.44
C SER A 155 -9.88 -2.05 15.13
N PHE A 156 -9.20 -1.20 15.89
CA PHE A 156 -7.75 -0.98 15.78
C PHE A 156 -6.96 -1.92 16.68
N ASN A 157 -6.18 -2.81 16.07
CA ASN A 157 -5.40 -3.84 16.75
C ASN A 157 -3.96 -3.36 16.98
N ASN A 158 -3.66 -2.85 18.17
CA ASN A 158 -2.35 -2.26 18.49
C ASN A 158 -1.24 -3.31 18.82
N THR A 159 -1.61 -4.53 19.19
CA THR A 159 -0.69 -5.57 19.69
C THR A 159 -0.50 -6.76 18.75
N VAL A 160 -1.17 -6.77 17.58
CA VAL A 160 -1.21 -7.93 16.67
C VAL A 160 -0.05 -7.93 15.67
N ALA A 161 0.32 -6.77 15.11
CA ALA A 161 1.37 -6.75 14.10
C ALA A 161 2.76 -6.86 14.74
N VAL A 162 3.53 -7.85 14.29
CA VAL A 162 4.89 -8.13 14.78
C VAL A 162 5.88 -6.98 14.51
N THR A 163 5.52 -6.04 13.63
CA THR A 163 6.34 -4.86 13.31
C THR A 163 5.96 -3.59 14.09
N GLY A 164 4.94 -3.65 14.94
CA GLY A 164 4.44 -2.47 15.65
C GLY A 164 3.52 -1.59 14.80
N ARG A 165 3.17 -1.98 13.57
CA ARG A 165 2.12 -1.33 12.80
C ARG A 165 0.75 -1.57 13.44
N LEU A 166 -0.15 -0.61 13.29
CA LEU A 166 -1.57 -0.81 13.58
C LEU A 166 -2.17 -1.70 12.49
N SER A 167 -3.11 -2.59 12.84
CA SER A 167 -3.98 -3.23 11.85
C SER A 167 -5.45 -2.97 12.16
N SER A 168 -6.27 -2.78 11.13
CA SER A 168 -7.72 -2.61 11.28
C SER A 168 -8.49 -3.87 10.91
N SER A 169 -9.60 -4.12 11.62
CA SER A 169 -10.56 -5.19 11.34
C SER A 169 -11.98 -4.71 11.60
N ASN A 170 -12.96 -5.37 10.97
CA ASN A 170 -14.40 -5.10 11.15
C ASN A 170 -14.80 -3.63 10.99
N PRO A 171 -14.63 -3.01 9.79
CA PRO A 171 -13.99 -3.53 8.58
C PRO A 171 -12.50 -3.19 8.51
N ASN A 172 -11.77 -3.81 7.57
CA ASN A 172 -10.36 -3.48 7.36
C ASN A 172 -10.20 -2.23 6.49
N MET A 173 -10.14 -1.07 7.14
CA MET A 173 -9.99 0.24 6.49
C MET A 173 -8.58 0.53 5.95
N GLN A 174 -7.59 -0.28 6.29
CA GLN A 174 -6.22 -0.13 5.77
C GLN A 174 -6.02 -0.75 4.38
N GLN A 175 -6.96 -1.57 3.90
CA GLN A 175 -6.82 -2.33 2.65
C GLN A 175 -7.89 -1.99 1.62
N ASN A 176 -8.25 -0.71 1.53
CA ASN A 176 -9.21 -0.25 0.53
C ASN A 176 -8.75 -0.57 -0.91
N PRO A 177 -9.68 -0.87 -1.83
CA PRO A 177 -9.37 -1.12 -3.23
C PRO A 177 -8.56 0.03 -3.85
N LYS A 178 -7.59 -0.33 -4.70
CA LYS A 178 -6.90 0.65 -5.53
C LYS A 178 -7.82 1.04 -6.69
N VAL A 179 -7.82 2.33 -7.04
CA VAL A 179 -8.46 2.83 -8.26
C VAL A 179 -7.82 2.14 -9.46
N ASN A 180 -8.64 1.60 -10.35
CA ASN A 180 -8.18 1.04 -11.61
C ASN A 180 -8.56 2.01 -12.74
N PRO A 181 -7.60 2.55 -13.50
CA PRO A 181 -7.87 3.51 -14.58
C PRO A 181 -8.84 3.00 -15.66
N GLU A 182 -8.95 1.68 -15.83
CA GLU A 182 -9.83 1.07 -16.83
C GLU A 182 -11.26 0.79 -16.31
N LEU A 183 -11.53 1.09 -15.03
CA LEU A 183 -12.83 0.91 -14.40
C LEU A 183 -13.27 2.23 -13.75
N PRO A 184 -14.53 2.64 -13.90
CA PRO A 184 -15.02 3.92 -13.35
C PRO A 184 -15.28 3.86 -11.84
N PHE A 185 -14.75 2.87 -11.13
CA PHE A 185 -15.11 2.60 -9.75
C PHE A 185 -14.04 3.08 -8.78
N ASN A 186 -14.47 3.91 -7.83
CA ASN A 186 -13.63 4.43 -6.80
C ASN A 186 -14.29 4.32 -5.43
N PHE A 187 -13.98 3.22 -4.74
CA PHE A 187 -14.52 2.96 -3.41
C PHE A 187 -14.20 4.05 -2.38
N LYS A 188 -13.16 4.87 -2.60
CA LYS A 188 -12.80 5.92 -1.65
C LYS A 188 -13.75 7.12 -1.68
N GLU A 189 -14.55 7.28 -2.73
CA GLU A 189 -15.49 8.38 -2.86
C GLU A 189 -16.70 8.27 -1.92
N VAL A 190 -16.98 7.06 -1.42
CA VAL A 190 -18.05 6.80 -0.44
C VAL A 190 -17.73 7.39 0.92
N PHE A 191 -16.45 7.59 1.25
CA PHE A 191 -16.04 8.17 2.52
C PHE A 191 -15.98 9.69 2.39
N VAL A 192 -16.83 10.39 3.14
CA VAL A 192 -17.07 11.83 2.98
C VAL A 192 -16.79 12.60 4.26
N ALA A 193 -16.54 13.90 4.14
CA ALA A 193 -16.57 14.81 5.28
C ALA A 193 -18.02 15.24 5.58
N PRO A 194 -18.39 15.45 6.86
CA PRO A 194 -19.66 16.08 7.20
C PRO A 194 -19.69 17.54 6.72
N LYS A 195 -20.90 18.10 6.60
CA LYS A 195 -21.12 19.48 6.15
C LYS A 195 -20.32 20.49 7.00
N GLY A 196 -19.64 21.43 6.34
CA GLY A 196 -18.80 22.44 7.00
C GLY A 196 -17.39 21.94 7.38
N LYS A 197 -17.05 20.70 7.05
CA LYS A 197 -15.73 20.11 7.26
C LYS A 197 -15.14 19.55 5.98
N LYS A 198 -13.84 19.26 6.01
CA LYS A 198 -13.09 18.56 4.96
C LYS A 198 -12.31 17.39 5.54
N LEU A 199 -12.09 16.39 4.70
CA LEU A 199 -11.10 15.36 4.96
C LEU A 199 -9.73 15.89 4.57
N VAL A 200 -8.74 15.62 5.43
CA VAL A 200 -7.35 16.00 5.21
C VAL A 200 -6.51 14.73 5.32
N ALA A 201 -5.85 14.33 4.23
CA ALA A 201 -4.92 13.21 4.23
C ALA A 201 -3.49 13.73 4.33
N VAL A 202 -2.74 13.24 5.32
CA VAL A 202 -1.32 13.55 5.52
C VAL A 202 -0.52 12.30 5.20
N ASP A 203 0.17 12.28 4.05
CA ASP A 203 0.94 11.13 3.55
C ASP A 203 2.46 11.40 3.60
N TYR A 204 3.25 10.48 4.14
CA TYR A 204 4.71 10.64 4.21
C TYR A 204 5.37 10.21 2.89
N SER A 205 5.88 11.18 2.13
CA SER A 205 6.59 10.91 0.88
C SER A 205 7.88 10.11 1.11
N GLY A 206 7.84 8.82 0.74
CA GLY A 206 9.01 7.94 0.75
C GLY A 206 9.49 7.57 2.15
N GLN A 207 8.56 7.46 3.12
CA GLN A 207 8.84 7.21 4.53
C GLN A 207 9.86 6.09 4.76
N GLU A 208 9.62 4.91 4.17
CA GLU A 208 10.48 3.74 4.37
C GLU A 208 11.90 3.92 3.78
N LEU A 209 12.03 4.64 2.66
CA LEU A 209 13.34 4.91 2.05
C LEU A 209 14.14 5.94 2.89
N ARG A 210 13.46 6.94 3.46
CA ARG A 210 14.11 7.89 4.39
C ARG A 210 14.63 7.17 5.63
N ILE A 211 13.79 6.32 6.22
CA ILE A 211 14.17 5.50 7.37
C ILE A 211 15.29 4.51 7.00
N LEU A 212 15.27 3.93 5.81
CA LEU A 212 16.37 3.11 5.31
C LEU A 212 17.69 3.89 5.37
N GLY A 213 17.72 5.13 4.88
CA GLY A 213 18.89 6.01 4.94
C GLY A 213 19.39 6.25 6.37
N VAL A 214 18.47 6.43 7.34
CA VAL A 214 18.82 6.57 8.76
C VAL A 214 19.40 5.28 9.34
N VAL A 215 18.74 4.14 9.09
CA VAL A 215 19.13 2.84 9.64
C VAL A 215 20.46 2.37 9.05
N SER A 216 20.66 2.59 7.74
CA SER A 216 21.90 2.23 7.06
C SER A 216 23.03 3.24 7.27
N LYS A 217 22.70 4.49 7.61
CA LYS A 217 23.62 5.64 7.64
C LYS A 217 24.35 5.83 6.30
N ASP A 218 23.68 5.49 5.20
CA ASP A 218 24.23 5.63 3.85
C ASP A 218 24.25 7.10 3.43
N GLU A 219 25.46 7.63 3.20
CA GLU A 219 25.66 9.05 2.87
C GLU A 219 25.03 9.45 1.54
N VAL A 220 25.05 8.54 0.56
CA VAL A 220 24.47 8.79 -0.77
C VAL A 220 22.96 8.91 -0.67
N LEU A 221 22.30 8.00 0.07
CA LEU A 221 20.87 8.11 0.33
C LEU A 221 20.51 9.36 1.13
N LEU A 222 21.27 9.66 2.20
CA LEU A 222 21.01 10.81 3.05
C LEU A 222 21.20 12.14 2.29
N ASP A 223 22.22 12.23 1.44
CA ASP A 223 22.44 13.39 0.55
C ASP A 223 21.30 13.55 -0.45
N ALA A 224 20.87 12.46 -1.09
CA ALA A 224 19.76 12.49 -2.05
C ALA A 224 18.47 13.04 -1.44
N PHE A 225 18.20 12.74 -0.17
CA PHE A 225 17.04 13.31 0.52
C PHE A 225 17.20 14.78 0.89
N LYS A 226 18.39 15.21 1.32
CA LYS A 226 18.68 16.61 1.66
C LYS A 226 18.63 17.51 0.44
N THR A 227 19.13 17.02 -0.70
CA THR A 227 19.17 17.75 -1.97
C THR A 227 17.87 17.63 -2.76
N GLY A 228 16.89 16.84 -2.30
CA GLY A 228 15.60 16.69 -2.96
C GLY A 228 15.65 15.91 -4.29
N LYS A 229 16.63 14.99 -4.44
CA LYS A 229 16.75 14.12 -5.62
C LYS A 229 15.60 13.10 -5.70
N ASP A 230 15.20 12.74 -6.91
CA ASP A 230 14.30 11.61 -7.14
C ASP A 230 15.07 10.29 -7.06
N LEU A 231 14.99 9.62 -5.91
CA LEU A 231 15.64 8.33 -5.68
C LEU A 231 15.22 7.22 -6.63
N HIS A 232 14.00 7.25 -7.16
CA HIS A 232 13.56 6.22 -8.11
C HIS A 232 14.27 6.42 -9.45
N LEU A 233 14.37 7.67 -9.90
CA LEU A 233 15.09 8.02 -11.12
C LEU A 233 16.59 7.84 -10.95
N MET A 234 17.14 8.17 -9.79
CA MET A 234 18.56 7.96 -9.45
C MET A 234 18.92 6.47 -9.46
N THR A 235 18.10 5.61 -8.83
CA THR A 235 18.31 4.16 -8.89
C THR A 235 18.20 3.66 -10.33
N ALA A 236 17.21 4.12 -11.11
CA ALA A 236 17.08 3.75 -12.51
C ALA A 236 18.30 4.19 -13.34
N ASN A 237 18.81 5.41 -13.13
CA ASN A 237 20.01 5.92 -13.79
C ASN A 237 21.23 5.04 -13.52
N ASN A 238 21.40 4.58 -12.28
CA ASN A 238 22.51 3.71 -11.87
C ASN A 238 22.37 2.27 -12.41
N VAL A 239 21.16 1.70 -12.37
CA VAL A 239 20.91 0.31 -12.80
C VAL A 239 20.96 0.18 -14.32
N PHE A 240 20.29 1.09 -15.04
CA PHE A 240 20.17 1.04 -16.50
C PHE A 240 21.24 1.87 -17.22
N LYS A 241 22.13 2.56 -16.47
CA LYS A 241 23.18 3.43 -17.02
C LYS A 241 22.64 4.46 -18.01
N LEU A 242 21.55 5.15 -17.63
CA LEU A 242 20.81 6.06 -18.50
C LEU A 242 21.58 7.35 -18.86
N GLY A 243 22.65 7.67 -18.12
CA GLY A 243 23.48 8.85 -18.37
C GLY A 243 22.78 10.17 -18.03
N ILE A 244 21.80 10.13 -17.12
CA ILE A 244 21.10 11.34 -16.66
C ILE A 244 22.08 12.17 -15.82
N PRO A 245 22.30 13.46 -16.14
CA PRO A 245 23.14 14.34 -15.33
C PRO A 245 22.61 14.50 -13.91
N GLU A 246 23.52 14.61 -12.94
CA GLU A 246 23.19 14.61 -11.50
C GLU A 246 22.26 15.76 -11.11
N GLU A 247 22.44 16.93 -11.72
CA GLU A 247 21.61 18.12 -11.52
C GLU A 247 20.16 17.92 -11.97
N VAL A 248 19.92 17.06 -12.96
CA VAL A 248 18.57 16.76 -13.48
C VAL A 248 17.82 15.79 -12.57
N LEU A 249 18.53 15.07 -11.69
CA LEU A 249 17.91 14.20 -10.69
C LEU A 249 17.23 14.99 -9.57
N ILE A 250 17.58 16.26 -9.38
CA ILE A 250 16.96 17.15 -8.40
C ILE A 250 15.54 17.51 -8.88
N LYS A 251 14.53 17.26 -8.03
CA LYS A 251 13.12 17.43 -8.42
C LYS A 251 12.75 18.84 -8.84
N THR A 252 13.44 19.86 -8.32
CA THR A 252 13.21 21.27 -8.63
C THR A 252 13.87 21.73 -9.94
N HIS A 253 14.68 20.89 -10.57
CA HIS A 253 15.35 21.23 -11.82
C HIS A 253 14.34 21.33 -12.99
N PRO A 254 14.40 22.36 -13.86
CA PRO A 254 13.42 22.56 -14.93
C PRO A 254 13.29 21.36 -15.89
N LYS A 255 14.42 20.70 -16.20
CA LYS A 255 14.45 19.50 -17.06
C LYS A 255 14.06 18.20 -16.34
N HIS A 256 13.85 18.23 -15.01
CA HIS A 256 13.55 17.02 -14.26
C HIS A 256 12.26 16.35 -14.77
N LYS A 257 11.22 17.15 -15.05
CA LYS A 257 9.92 16.63 -15.52
C LYS A 257 10.06 15.92 -16.87
N GLU A 258 10.80 16.50 -17.80
CA GLU A 258 11.08 15.92 -19.12
C GLU A 258 11.78 14.56 -19.00
N TYR A 259 12.86 14.48 -18.21
CA TYR A 259 13.60 13.24 -18.00
C TYR A 259 12.80 12.20 -17.23
N ARG A 260 12.00 12.65 -16.25
CA ARG A 260 11.11 11.77 -15.50
C ARG A 260 10.05 11.14 -16.40
N GLU A 261 9.46 11.89 -17.32
CA GLU A 261 8.47 11.38 -18.28
C GLU A 261 9.14 10.48 -19.33
N LYS A 262 10.32 10.86 -19.81
CA LYS A 262 11.10 10.07 -20.77
C LYS A 262 11.50 8.69 -20.23
N TYR A 263 11.88 8.62 -18.97
CA TYR A 263 12.34 7.39 -18.31
C TYR A 263 11.35 6.87 -17.26
N ASP A 264 10.05 7.10 -17.46
CA ASP A 264 9.03 6.72 -16.47
C ASP A 264 8.97 5.19 -16.27
N HIS A 265 9.15 4.43 -17.34
CA HIS A 265 9.20 2.96 -17.29
C HIS A 265 10.39 2.46 -16.46
N GLU A 266 11.59 2.97 -16.71
CA GLU A 266 12.80 2.61 -15.96
C GLU A 266 12.71 3.09 -14.51
N ARG A 267 12.15 4.27 -14.28
CA ARG A 267 11.87 4.79 -12.93
C ARG A 267 10.88 3.91 -12.19
N HIS A 268 9.86 3.40 -12.87
CA HIS A 268 8.90 2.44 -12.31
C HIS A 268 9.61 1.15 -11.87
N ILE A 269 10.52 0.62 -12.69
CA ILE A 269 11.35 -0.55 -12.33
C ILE A 269 12.31 -0.20 -11.18
N GLY A 270 12.92 0.99 -11.19
CA GLY A 270 13.75 1.48 -10.08
C GLY A 270 12.99 1.48 -8.75
N LYS A 271 11.73 1.91 -8.77
CA LYS A 271 10.83 1.90 -7.61
C LYS A 271 10.41 0.49 -7.18
N ASN A 272 9.70 -0.21 -8.07
CA ASN A 272 8.98 -1.45 -7.76
C ASN A 272 9.80 -2.72 -7.96
N GLY A 273 10.89 -2.64 -8.72
CA GLY A 273 11.81 -3.73 -8.99
C GLY A 273 13.03 -3.74 -8.07
N TYR A 274 13.56 -2.57 -7.67
CA TYR A 274 14.78 -2.49 -6.86
C TYR A 274 14.55 -1.85 -5.49
N ASN A 275 14.18 -0.57 -5.40
CA ASN A 275 14.12 0.16 -4.12
C ASN A 275 13.28 -0.56 -3.04
N PHE A 276 12.00 -0.84 -3.33
CA PHE A 276 11.12 -1.53 -2.38
C PHE A 276 11.48 -3.02 -2.22
N PRO A 277 11.69 -3.81 -3.29
CA PRO A 277 12.07 -5.21 -3.15
C PRO A 277 13.36 -5.43 -2.34
N ILE A 278 14.36 -4.58 -2.50
CA ILE A 278 15.62 -4.67 -1.74
C ILE A 278 15.39 -4.32 -0.27
N ILE A 279 14.59 -3.29 0.03
CA ILE A 279 14.13 -3.02 1.42
C ILE A 279 13.49 -4.26 2.02
N TYR A 280 12.67 -4.98 1.25
CA TYR A 280 11.93 -6.14 1.73
C TYR A 280 12.71 -7.47 1.67
N GLY A 281 13.96 -7.47 1.20
CA GLY A 281 14.78 -8.66 1.05
C GLY A 281 14.31 -9.61 -0.06
N THR A 282 13.66 -9.10 -1.09
CA THR A 282 13.32 -9.88 -2.29
C THR A 282 14.60 -10.38 -2.97
N THR A 283 14.59 -11.63 -3.38
CA THR A 283 15.73 -12.28 -4.05
C THR A 283 15.78 -11.90 -5.53
N ALA A 284 16.92 -12.14 -6.19
CA ALA A 284 17.06 -11.95 -7.64
C ALA A 284 15.94 -12.65 -8.43
N TYR A 285 15.64 -13.90 -8.08
CA TYR A 285 14.47 -14.62 -8.58
C TYR A 285 13.15 -13.83 -8.47
N GLY A 286 12.88 -13.20 -7.32
CA GLY A 286 11.65 -12.42 -7.13
C GLY A 286 11.62 -11.13 -7.95
N ILE A 287 12.78 -10.49 -8.14
CA ILE A 287 12.91 -9.28 -8.97
C ILE A 287 12.79 -9.64 -10.46
N SER A 288 13.45 -10.70 -10.90
CA SER A 288 13.33 -11.27 -12.26
C SER A 288 11.87 -11.56 -12.59
N LYS A 289 11.18 -12.26 -11.69
CA LYS A 289 9.76 -12.60 -11.84
C LYS A 289 8.84 -11.38 -11.93
N ASN A 290 9.05 -10.38 -11.07
CA ASN A 290 8.16 -9.21 -10.99
C ASN A 290 8.32 -8.26 -12.19
N ASN A 291 9.52 -8.22 -12.79
CA ASN A 291 9.83 -7.27 -13.86
C ASN A 291 9.94 -7.95 -15.25
N GLY A 292 9.79 -9.28 -15.32
CA GLY A 292 9.90 -10.03 -16.58
C GLY A 292 11.32 -10.03 -17.18
N ILE A 293 12.35 -9.83 -16.35
CA ILE A 293 13.77 -9.82 -16.75
C ILE A 293 14.45 -11.14 -16.39
N SER A 294 15.61 -11.43 -16.97
CA SER A 294 16.38 -12.62 -16.59
C SER A 294 16.90 -12.54 -15.15
N GLU A 295 17.14 -13.68 -14.49
CA GLU A 295 17.71 -13.70 -13.14
C GLU A 295 19.12 -13.06 -13.12
N GLN A 296 19.90 -13.23 -14.18
CA GLN A 296 21.21 -12.59 -14.32
C GLN A 296 21.12 -11.05 -14.38
N GLU A 297 20.14 -10.50 -15.08
CA GLU A 297 19.89 -9.05 -15.11
C GLU A 297 19.41 -8.54 -13.75
N ALA A 298 18.56 -9.31 -13.07
CA ALA A 298 18.12 -8.99 -11.72
C ALA A 298 19.30 -8.96 -10.72
N GLU A 299 20.22 -9.94 -10.79
CA GLU A 299 21.44 -9.96 -9.97
C GLU A 299 22.35 -8.77 -10.25
N LYS A 300 22.61 -8.46 -11.53
CA LYS A 300 23.41 -7.28 -11.92
C LYS A 300 22.78 -5.98 -11.41
N GLY A 301 21.45 -5.87 -11.46
CA GLY A 301 20.73 -4.70 -10.93
C GLY A 301 20.81 -4.59 -9.41
N ILE A 302 20.68 -5.70 -8.68
CA ILE A 302 20.89 -5.74 -7.21
C ILE A 302 22.32 -5.31 -6.86
N GLU A 303 23.31 -5.82 -7.59
CA GLU A 303 24.71 -5.47 -7.36
C GLU A 303 24.97 -3.99 -7.65
N SER A 304 24.43 -3.46 -8.75
CA SER A 304 24.51 -2.03 -9.09
C SER A 304 23.88 -1.16 -8.01
N PHE A 305 22.72 -1.57 -7.45
CA PHE A 305 22.09 -0.89 -6.33
C PHE A 305 22.99 -0.88 -5.09
N PHE A 306 23.56 -2.02 -4.70
CA PHE A 306 24.45 -2.07 -3.53
C PHE A 306 25.79 -1.36 -3.75
N ASN A 307 26.24 -1.22 -5.00
CA ASN A 307 27.41 -0.42 -5.33
C ASN A 307 27.11 1.08 -5.22
N ALA A 308 25.89 1.50 -5.58
CA ALA A 308 25.44 2.87 -5.38
C ALA A 308 25.20 3.21 -3.90
N TYR A 309 24.72 2.24 -3.11
CA TYR A 309 24.38 2.41 -1.69
C TYR A 309 25.13 1.38 -0.80
N PRO A 310 26.46 1.49 -0.67
CA PRO A 310 27.30 0.47 -0.05
C PRO A 310 26.99 0.25 1.43
N ARG A 311 26.57 1.29 2.17
CA ARG A 311 26.27 1.13 3.60
C ARG A 311 24.95 0.40 3.83
N VAL A 312 24.03 0.38 2.87
CA VAL A 312 22.83 -0.47 2.94
C VAL A 312 23.23 -1.95 2.99
N ARG A 313 24.15 -2.38 2.14
CA ARG A 313 24.65 -3.77 2.14
C ARG A 313 25.30 -4.13 3.48
N GLN A 314 26.09 -3.19 4.03
CA GLN A 314 26.73 -3.36 5.33
C GLN A 314 25.72 -3.46 6.47
N ALA A 315 24.68 -2.61 6.47
CA ALA A 315 23.63 -2.62 7.47
C ALA A 315 22.81 -3.92 7.47
N ILE A 316 22.50 -4.47 6.30
CA ILE A 316 21.83 -5.77 6.16
C ILE A 316 22.71 -6.88 6.75
N ARG A 317 24.00 -6.92 6.41
CA ARG A 317 24.95 -7.91 6.94
C ARG A 317 25.09 -7.80 8.46
N TRP A 318 25.24 -6.57 8.96
CA TRP A 318 25.30 -6.30 10.40
C TRP A 318 24.05 -6.79 11.11
N CYS A 319 22.85 -6.51 10.56
CA CYS A 319 21.58 -6.95 11.13
C CYS A 319 21.49 -8.48 11.21
N SER A 320 21.91 -9.19 10.15
CA SER A 320 21.94 -10.65 10.14
C SER A 320 22.90 -11.22 11.20
N GLN A 321 24.11 -10.66 11.30
CA GLN A 321 25.08 -11.08 12.32
C GLN A 321 24.58 -10.79 13.74
N PHE A 322 23.95 -9.63 13.94
CA PHE A 322 23.35 -9.26 15.21
C PHE A 322 22.23 -10.23 15.60
N LEU A 323 21.36 -10.60 14.65
CA LEU A 323 20.29 -11.56 14.88
C LEU A 323 20.83 -12.94 15.27
N THR A 324 21.85 -13.46 14.57
CA THR A 324 22.46 -14.76 14.89
C THR A 324 23.04 -14.81 16.30
N LYS A 325 23.62 -13.71 16.78
CA LYS A 325 24.22 -13.63 18.12
C LYS A 325 23.18 -13.41 19.23
N ASN A 326 22.15 -12.59 18.98
CA ASN A 326 21.28 -12.07 20.03
C ASN A 326 19.85 -12.63 20.01
N TRP A 327 19.46 -13.39 18.98
CA TRP A 327 18.11 -13.96 18.79
C TRP A 327 16.98 -12.91 18.77
N HIS A 328 17.34 -11.65 18.60
CA HIS A 328 16.43 -10.52 18.51
C HIS A 328 17.06 -9.37 17.72
N VAL A 329 16.22 -8.43 17.28
CA VAL A 329 16.62 -7.11 16.80
C VAL A 329 15.91 -6.01 17.57
N ARG A 330 16.49 -4.81 17.58
CA ARG A 330 15.96 -3.62 18.26
C ARG A 330 15.93 -2.43 17.31
N SER A 331 14.78 -1.78 17.16
CA SER A 331 14.62 -0.55 16.37
C SER A 331 15.33 0.63 17.03
N LEU A 332 15.46 1.75 16.29
CA LEU A 332 16.00 3.02 16.81
C LEU A 332 15.19 3.54 18.02
N THR A 333 13.87 3.38 17.99
CA THR A 333 12.94 3.74 19.08
C THR A 333 12.99 2.76 20.25
N GLY A 334 13.68 1.63 20.09
CA GLY A 334 13.92 0.66 21.14
C GLY A 334 12.95 -0.51 21.19
N ARG A 335 12.02 -0.64 20.23
CA ARG A 335 11.13 -1.80 20.09
C ARG A 335 11.95 -3.04 19.76
N ARG A 336 11.63 -4.16 20.40
CA ARG A 336 12.35 -5.43 20.23
C ARG A 336 11.48 -6.45 19.51
N ARG A 337 12.07 -7.17 18.55
CA ARG A 337 11.44 -8.34 17.91
C ARG A 337 12.37 -9.54 18.03
N ARG A 338 11.86 -10.64 18.57
CA ARG A 338 12.56 -11.95 18.63
C ARG A 338 12.28 -12.73 17.35
N LEU A 339 13.31 -13.34 16.80
CA LEU A 339 13.27 -14.10 15.54
C LEU A 339 14.27 -15.24 15.63
N ASP A 340 13.91 -16.41 15.11
CA ASP A 340 14.81 -17.56 15.06
C ASP A 340 15.85 -17.37 13.94
N PRO A 341 17.15 -17.23 14.23
CA PRO A 341 18.19 -17.00 13.23
C PRO A 341 18.42 -18.20 12.30
N ASN A 342 17.97 -19.40 12.67
CA ASN A 342 18.14 -20.61 11.86
C ASN A 342 17.22 -20.61 10.62
N ILE A 343 16.17 -19.79 10.64
CA ILE A 343 15.23 -19.69 9.52
C ILE A 343 15.69 -18.57 8.58
N LYS A 344 16.03 -18.88 7.32
CA LYS A 344 16.51 -17.89 6.32
C LYS A 344 15.58 -16.68 6.16
N ARG A 345 14.26 -16.86 6.25
CA ARG A 345 13.28 -15.75 6.17
C ARG A 345 13.39 -14.76 7.35
N SER A 346 13.88 -15.20 8.51
CA SER A 346 14.01 -14.37 9.71
C SER A 346 14.99 -13.22 9.50
N HIS A 347 16.09 -13.44 8.78
CA HIS A 347 17.08 -12.39 8.49
C HIS A 347 16.47 -11.24 7.68
N ARG A 348 15.61 -11.57 6.70
CA ARG A 348 14.85 -10.57 5.94
C ARG A 348 13.85 -9.83 6.82
N GLN A 349 13.07 -10.59 7.60
CA GLN A 349 12.08 -10.01 8.52
C GLN A 349 12.71 -9.11 9.58
N ALA A 350 13.94 -9.41 10.01
CA ALA A 350 14.69 -8.64 10.99
C ALA A 350 15.08 -7.26 10.44
N PHE A 351 15.63 -7.20 9.23
CA PHE A 351 15.99 -5.92 8.61
C PHE A 351 14.74 -5.08 8.28
N ASN A 352 13.70 -5.69 7.70
CA ASN A 352 12.43 -5.02 7.42
C ASN A 352 11.80 -4.45 8.71
N PHE A 353 11.92 -5.18 9.82
CA PHE A 353 11.43 -4.73 11.12
C PHE A 353 12.11 -3.43 11.58
N LEU A 354 13.42 -3.28 11.39
CA LEU A 354 14.14 -2.07 11.78
C LEU A 354 13.60 -0.81 11.08
N ILE A 355 13.11 -0.96 9.86
CA ILE A 355 12.56 0.13 9.06
C ILE A 355 11.08 0.37 9.43
N GLN A 356 10.25 -0.66 9.34
CA GLN A 356 8.80 -0.54 9.55
C GLN A 356 8.43 -0.14 10.98
N SER A 357 9.21 -0.61 11.97
CA SER A 357 8.98 -0.24 13.37
C SER A 357 9.18 1.25 13.61
N VAL A 358 10.19 1.86 12.98
CA VAL A 358 10.45 3.30 13.14
C VAL A 358 9.36 4.12 12.47
N GLY A 359 8.89 3.69 11.28
CA GLY A 359 7.78 4.35 10.58
C GLY A 359 6.49 4.32 11.39
N ALA A 360 6.16 3.16 11.98
CA ALA A 360 4.99 3.04 12.85
C ALA A 360 5.10 3.92 14.11
N ASP A 361 6.26 3.93 14.77
CA ASP A 361 6.47 4.74 15.97
C ASP A 361 6.46 6.25 15.65
N MET A 362 6.92 6.66 14.47
CA MET A 362 6.83 8.03 14.00
C MET A 362 5.38 8.46 13.79
N LEU A 363 4.54 7.61 13.18
CA LEU A 363 3.11 7.88 12.99
C LEU A 363 2.39 8.05 14.34
N ARG A 364 2.73 7.22 15.32
CA ARG A 364 2.18 7.30 16.69
C ARG A 364 2.58 8.59 17.40
N LEU A 365 3.85 9.00 17.27
CA LEU A 365 4.32 10.27 17.82
C LEU A 365 3.67 11.46 17.13
N ALA A 366 3.54 11.43 15.80
CA ALA A 366 2.90 12.49 15.01
C ALA A 366 1.45 12.68 15.47
N THR A 367 0.67 11.60 15.52
CA THR A 367 -0.74 11.64 15.91
C THR A 367 -0.94 12.03 17.37
N THR A 368 -0.07 11.58 18.29
CA THR A 368 -0.09 12.02 19.69
C THR A 368 0.13 13.52 19.81
N LYS A 369 1.07 14.08 19.03
CA LYS A 369 1.33 15.52 19.00
C LYS A 369 0.19 16.29 18.34
N MET A 370 -0.39 15.77 17.25
CA MET A 370 -1.58 16.35 16.61
C MET A 370 -2.77 16.39 17.56
N ARG A 371 -3.01 15.31 18.31
CA ARG A 371 -4.06 15.25 19.32
C ARG A 371 -3.94 16.38 20.35
N LYS A 372 -2.72 16.65 20.85
CA LYS A 372 -2.47 17.79 21.75
C LYS A 372 -2.77 19.12 21.09
N LEU A 373 -2.32 19.31 19.85
CA LEU A 373 -2.61 20.51 19.06
C LEU A 373 -4.13 20.74 18.89
N PHE A 374 -4.91 19.68 18.69
CA PHE A 374 -6.37 19.78 18.53
C PHE A 374 -7.08 20.10 19.85
N ILE A 375 -6.51 19.69 20.99
CA ILE A 375 -7.00 20.10 22.31
C ILE A 375 -6.72 21.59 22.57
N GLU A 376 -5.57 22.10 22.11
CA GLU A 376 -5.22 23.52 22.22
C GLU A 376 -6.05 24.42 21.29
N HIS A 377 -6.59 23.85 20.21
CA HIS A 377 -7.41 24.53 19.20
C HIS A 377 -8.78 23.86 19.02
N PRO A 378 -9.64 23.87 20.05
CA PRO A 378 -10.97 23.24 19.98
C PRO A 378 -11.86 23.84 18.90
N GLU A 379 -11.63 25.10 18.50
CA GLU A 379 -12.38 25.79 17.46
C GLU A 379 -12.30 25.09 16.09
N TRP A 380 -11.18 24.41 15.80
CA TRP A 380 -10.97 23.66 14.55
C TRP A 380 -11.88 22.44 14.42
N ASP A 381 -12.40 21.92 15.54
CA ASP A 381 -13.18 20.67 15.61
C ASP A 381 -12.51 19.57 14.76
N ALA A 382 -11.19 19.45 14.96
CA ALA A 382 -10.30 18.56 14.24
C ALA A 382 -10.30 17.16 14.89
N LYS A 383 -10.48 16.14 14.07
CA LYS A 383 -10.59 14.74 14.49
C LYS A 383 -9.58 13.87 13.73
N ILE A 384 -8.95 12.95 14.45
CA ILE A 384 -8.15 11.87 13.84
C ILE A 384 -9.11 10.72 13.56
N LEU A 385 -9.20 10.30 12.29
CA LEU A 385 -10.16 9.29 11.85
C LEU A 385 -9.49 7.93 11.64
N LEU A 386 -8.48 7.87 10.77
CA LEU A 386 -7.86 6.62 10.33
C LEU A 386 -6.34 6.76 10.23
N LEU A 387 -5.66 5.63 10.42
CA LEU A 387 -4.23 5.46 10.14
C LEU A 387 -4.06 4.35 9.10
N VAL A 388 -3.71 4.73 7.88
CA VAL A 388 -3.60 3.85 6.72
C VAL A 388 -2.15 3.77 6.28
N HIS A 389 -1.43 2.75 6.77
CA HIS A 389 0.01 2.59 6.56
C HIS A 389 0.82 3.79 7.09
N ASP A 390 1.30 4.65 6.21
CA ASP A 390 2.02 5.89 6.47
C ASP A 390 1.13 7.14 6.34
N GLU A 391 -0.16 6.98 6.06
CA GLU A 391 -1.11 8.09 5.91
C GLU A 391 -1.95 8.30 7.19
N ILE A 392 -2.17 9.57 7.54
CA ILE A 392 -3.09 10.01 8.60
C ILE A 392 -4.30 10.67 7.94
N VAL A 393 -5.51 10.17 8.21
CA VAL A 393 -6.76 10.78 7.75
C VAL A 393 -7.41 11.56 8.88
N LEU A 394 -7.65 12.84 8.63
CA LEU A 394 -8.22 13.79 9.57
C LEU A 394 -9.54 14.35 9.02
N GLU A 395 -10.37 14.86 9.91
CA GLU A 395 -11.56 15.66 9.59
C GLU A 395 -11.43 17.01 10.30
N ILE A 396 -11.52 18.13 9.57
CA ILE A 396 -11.30 19.48 10.12
C ILE A 396 -12.35 20.44 9.57
N LYS A 397 -12.82 21.40 10.37
CA LYS A 397 -13.68 22.49 9.88
C LYS A 397 -13.01 23.28 8.76
N GLU A 398 -13.79 23.54 7.72
CA GLU A 398 -13.32 24.17 6.49
C GLU A 398 -12.74 25.57 6.74
N GLU A 399 -13.38 26.34 7.63
CA GLU A 399 -12.97 27.72 7.97
C GLU A 399 -11.58 27.82 8.63
N TYR A 400 -11.05 26.73 9.19
CA TYR A 400 -9.76 26.71 9.90
C TYR A 400 -8.64 26.01 9.12
N LEU A 401 -8.87 25.55 7.90
CA LEU A 401 -7.87 24.81 7.13
C LEU A 401 -6.59 25.63 6.92
N ASP A 402 -6.71 26.91 6.59
CA ASP A 402 -5.55 27.79 6.31
C ASP A 402 -4.59 27.91 7.50
N VAL A 403 -5.12 27.87 8.73
CA VAL A 403 -4.32 27.96 9.96
C VAL A 403 -3.89 26.59 10.49
N ALA A 404 -4.72 25.56 10.30
CA ALA A 404 -4.47 24.22 10.82
C ALA A 404 -3.42 23.47 9.99
N ILE A 405 -3.53 23.51 8.65
CA ILE A 405 -2.69 22.72 7.75
C ILE A 405 -1.19 22.99 7.91
N PRO A 406 -0.69 24.25 7.97
CA PRO A 406 0.73 24.51 8.16
C PRO A 406 1.27 23.96 9.49
N LYS A 407 0.46 24.04 10.56
CA LYS A 407 0.82 23.51 11.88
C LYS A 407 0.84 21.98 11.88
N ILE A 408 -0.15 21.33 11.26
CA ILE A 408 -0.23 19.88 11.10
C ILE A 408 0.96 19.37 10.28
N LYS A 409 1.28 20.03 9.16
CA LYS A 409 2.42 19.71 8.30
C LYS A 409 3.72 19.71 9.08
N ARG A 410 4.04 20.84 9.72
CA ARG A 410 5.25 21.00 10.53
C ARG A 410 5.32 19.96 11.64
N MET A 411 4.19 19.66 12.30
CA MET A 411 4.12 18.66 13.35
C MET A 411 4.44 17.25 12.85
N ALA A 412 3.89 16.87 11.69
CA ALA A 412 4.15 15.58 11.08
C ALA A 412 5.62 15.44 10.64
N GLU A 413 6.18 16.47 10.01
CA GLU A 413 7.58 16.47 9.54
C GLU A 413 8.58 16.43 10.71
N THR A 414 8.24 17.03 11.85
CA THR A 414 9.09 17.09 13.06
C THR A 414 8.68 16.10 14.16
N ALA A 415 7.83 15.12 13.82
CA ALA A 415 7.28 14.17 14.78
C ALA A 415 8.38 13.38 15.50
N MET A 416 9.41 12.98 14.78
CA MET A 416 10.60 12.28 15.28
C MET A 416 11.86 12.98 14.78
N ASN A 417 12.84 13.19 15.67
CA ASN A 417 14.12 13.78 15.29
C ASN A 417 14.99 12.72 14.60
N LEU A 418 15.08 12.79 13.26
CA LEU A 418 15.87 11.90 12.41
C LEU A 418 16.99 12.68 11.73
N SER A 419 18.01 11.99 11.21
CA SER A 419 19.13 12.63 10.49
C SER A 419 18.77 13.14 9.08
N VAL A 420 17.49 13.04 8.72
CA VAL A 420 16.91 13.38 7.42
C VAL A 420 15.54 14.00 7.67
N ASP A 421 15.24 15.06 6.94
CA ASP A 421 13.93 15.70 7.00
C ASP A 421 12.85 14.76 6.47
N MET A 422 11.75 14.63 7.21
CA MET A 422 10.57 13.95 6.72
C MET A 422 9.76 14.95 5.90
N VAL A 423 9.22 14.49 4.78
CA VAL A 423 8.38 15.31 3.90
C VAL A 423 6.99 14.70 3.91
N VAL A 424 5.97 15.53 4.12
CA VAL A 424 4.58 15.11 4.02
C VAL A 424 3.86 15.88 2.91
N ASP A 425 3.08 15.13 2.15
CA ASP A 425 2.12 15.67 1.19
C ASP A 425 0.76 15.71 1.87
N ILE A 426 0.07 16.84 1.72
CA ILE A 426 -1.26 17.04 2.32
C ILE A 426 -2.26 17.26 1.20
N GLY A 427 -3.27 16.39 1.14
CA GLY A 427 -4.43 16.59 0.29
C GLY A 427 -5.67 16.91 1.11
N ILE A 428 -6.56 17.69 0.52
CA ILE A 428 -7.79 18.20 1.16
C ILE A 428 -8.95 17.91 0.21
N GLY A 429 -10.02 17.34 0.73
CA GLY A 429 -11.17 16.96 -0.10
C GLY A 429 -12.48 16.88 0.66
N SER A 430 -13.59 16.94 -0.07
CA SER A 430 -14.92 16.64 0.49
C SER A 430 -15.13 15.13 0.66
N ASN A 431 -14.33 14.31 -0.04
CA ASN A 431 -14.29 12.86 0.10
C ASN A 431 -12.86 12.35 0.13
N TYR A 432 -12.68 11.09 0.54
CA TYR A 432 -11.35 10.52 0.78
C TYR A 432 -10.56 10.33 -0.52
N SER A 433 -11.23 10.18 -1.66
CA SER A 433 -10.52 10.18 -2.94
C SER A 433 -9.99 11.55 -3.35
N GLN A 434 -10.70 12.64 -3.05
CA GLN A 434 -10.24 13.99 -3.37
C GLN A 434 -9.11 14.44 -2.44
N ALA A 435 -9.12 13.95 -1.20
CA ALA A 435 -8.08 14.25 -0.22
C ALA A 435 -6.77 13.50 -0.48
N LYS A 436 -6.74 12.52 -1.39
CA LYS A 436 -5.55 11.70 -1.70
C LYS A 436 -5.05 12.00 -3.10
#